data_AF-A0A1C0BTI9-F1
#
_entry.id   AF-A0A1C0BTI9-F1
#
_cell.length_a   1.000
_cell.length_b   1.000
_cell.length_c   1.000
_cell.angle_alpha   90.00
_cell.angle_beta   90.00
_cell.angle_gamma   90.00
#
_symmetry.space_group_name_H-M   'P 1'
#
loop_
_entity.id
_entity.type
_entity.pdbx_description
1 polymer ?
#
loop_
_entity_poly.entity_id
_entity_poly.type
_entity_poly.pdbx_seq_one_letter_code
_entity_poly.pdbx_strand_id
1 'polypeptide(L)'
;MTHLLLWGNCYAQIIRNGKGEVVGLYPLMPNRMSVHRDESGQLYYLYTRGADDVNSTKGMTVKLSTSDVLHIPGLGFDGLVGYSPIAMAKNAIGLAIATEEYGAKFFANGAAPSGVLEHPGTIKEPGKVREAWQSQFGGSANSNKIAVLEEGMKYTPISISPEQAQFLETRKFQINEIARIFRVPPHMVGDLEKSSFSNIEQQSLEFVKYTLDPWVVRWEQTLARTLFTPEEKKKYFFRFNVEGLLRGDYVSRMSGYATARQNGWMSANDIRELENLDRIPSEDGGDMYLVNGNMLPLTKAGAFANTNEDGKEEDLDEEQDILAMEEPSKRTRRTSS
;
A
#
# COMPACT_ATOMS: atom_id res chain seq x y z
N MET A 1 12.15 1.36 7.09
CA MET A 1 11.36 1.22 5.84
C MET A 1 12.21 1.39 4.58
N THR A 2 13.00 2.46 4.43
CA THR A 2 13.83 2.72 3.23
C THR A 2 14.69 1.53 2.81
N HIS A 3 15.42 0.90 3.74
CA HIS A 3 16.22 -0.29 3.43
C HIS A 3 15.39 -1.43 2.83
N LEU A 4 14.17 -1.65 3.34
CA LEU A 4 13.28 -2.69 2.85
C LEU A 4 12.81 -2.43 1.41
N LEU A 5 12.47 -1.17 1.09
CA LEU A 5 11.98 -0.79 -0.24
C LEU A 5 13.09 -0.72 -1.29
N LEU A 6 14.33 -0.44 -0.90
CA LEU A 6 15.46 -0.36 -1.82
C LEU A 6 16.18 -1.70 -1.99
N TRP A 7 16.48 -2.38 -0.87
CA TRP A 7 17.32 -3.58 -0.83
C TRP A 7 16.52 -4.87 -0.64
N GLY A 8 15.21 -4.78 -0.39
CA GLY A 8 14.39 -5.93 -0.07
C GLY A 8 14.58 -6.44 1.35
N ASN A 9 15.47 -5.85 2.15
CA ASN A 9 15.81 -6.33 3.49
C ASN A 9 16.10 -5.16 4.42
N CYS A 10 15.66 -5.28 5.67
CA CYS A 10 15.97 -4.32 6.72
C CYS A 10 16.56 -5.05 7.91
N TYR A 11 17.72 -4.57 8.37
CA TYR A 11 18.45 -5.14 9.50
C TYR A 11 18.65 -4.07 10.57
N ALA A 12 18.51 -4.45 11.84
CA ALA A 12 19.00 -3.68 12.96
C ALA A 12 19.64 -4.60 13.99
N GLN A 13 20.78 -4.18 14.56
CA GLN A 13 21.36 -4.83 15.71
C GLN A 13 20.53 -4.51 16.94
N ILE A 14 20.17 -5.55 17.69
CA ILE A 14 19.44 -5.43 18.95
C ILE A 14 20.47 -5.29 20.06
N ILE A 15 20.43 -4.19 20.79
CA ILE A 15 21.28 -3.96 21.96
C ILE A 15 20.47 -4.30 23.20
N ARG A 16 20.95 -5.26 23.98
CA ARG A 16 20.34 -5.70 25.23
C ARG A 16 21.23 -5.34 26.42
N ASN A 17 20.63 -5.05 27.57
CA ASN A 17 21.36 -4.89 28.82
C ASN A 17 21.72 -6.26 29.44
N GLY A 18 22.41 -6.26 30.58
CA GLY A 18 22.79 -7.49 31.29
C GLY A 18 21.60 -8.32 31.82
N LYS A 19 20.38 -7.76 31.83
CA LYS A 19 19.13 -8.48 32.18
C LYS A 19 18.41 -9.04 30.93
N GLY A 20 18.93 -8.80 29.73
CA GLY A 20 18.32 -9.23 28.48
C GLY A 20 17.24 -8.29 27.93
N GLU A 21 16.99 -7.15 28.56
CA GLU A 21 16.00 -6.15 28.10
C GLU A 21 16.55 -5.37 26.91
N VAL A 22 15.71 -5.05 25.92
CA VAL A 22 16.12 -4.28 24.73
C VAL A 22 16.30 -2.81 25.11
N VAL A 23 17.50 -2.27 24.90
CA VAL A 23 17.86 -0.87 25.19
C VAL A 23 17.88 -0.03 23.91
N GLY A 24 18.16 -0.65 22.76
CA GLY A 24 18.23 0.10 21.51
C GLY A 24 18.30 -0.79 20.28
N LEU A 25 18.01 -0.18 19.13
CA LEU A 25 18.11 -0.78 17.81
C LEU A 25 19.04 0.08 16.95
N TYR A 26 20.14 -0.51 16.49
CA TYR A 26 21.08 0.18 15.59
C TYR A 26 20.88 -0.32 14.16
N PRO A 27 20.44 0.53 13.21
CA PRO A 27 20.28 0.12 11.82
C PRO A 27 21.59 -0.40 11.23
N LEU A 28 21.55 -1.58 10.61
CA LEU A 28 22.67 -2.16 9.89
C LEU A 28 22.43 -2.01 8.39
N MET A 29 23.49 -1.69 7.65
CA MET A 29 23.43 -1.51 6.21
C MET A 29 23.21 -2.85 5.49
N PRO A 30 22.15 -3.02 4.67
CA PRO A 30 21.86 -4.28 3.99
C PRO A 30 22.96 -4.74 3.03
N ASN A 31 23.66 -3.82 2.38
CA ASN A 31 24.74 -4.13 1.44
C ASN A 31 26.01 -4.69 2.10
N ARG A 32 26.10 -4.63 3.44
CA ARG A 32 27.20 -5.19 4.24
C ARG A 32 26.78 -6.43 5.02
N MET A 33 25.57 -6.93 4.79
CA MET A 33 24.98 -8.07 5.48
C MET A 33 24.94 -9.30 4.56
N SER A 34 25.23 -10.47 5.11
CA SER A 34 25.00 -11.75 4.45
C SER A 34 24.31 -12.71 5.43
N VAL A 35 23.30 -13.44 4.95
CA VAL A 35 22.47 -14.33 5.76
C VAL A 35 22.70 -15.76 5.31
N HIS A 36 22.97 -16.65 6.27
CA HIS A 36 23.26 -18.05 6.01
C HIS A 36 22.54 -18.94 7.03
N ARG A 37 22.47 -20.24 6.71
CA ARG A 37 22.12 -21.30 7.67
C ARG A 37 23.36 -22.12 7.96
N ASP A 38 23.52 -22.52 9.21
CA ASP A 38 24.54 -23.52 9.57
C ASP A 38 24.05 -24.94 9.28
N GLU A 39 24.89 -25.93 9.58
CA GLU A 39 24.60 -27.36 9.39
C GLU A 39 23.39 -27.85 10.21
N SER A 40 23.04 -27.14 11.29
CA SER A 40 21.86 -27.41 12.11
C SER A 40 20.59 -26.73 11.58
N GLY A 41 20.71 -25.96 10.50
CA GLY A 41 19.62 -25.18 9.90
C GLY A 41 19.34 -23.85 10.62
N GLN A 42 20.12 -23.50 11.65
CA GLN A 42 19.96 -22.26 12.39
C GLN A 42 20.50 -21.08 11.57
N LEU A 43 19.72 -20.01 11.53
CA LEU A 43 20.11 -18.79 10.82
C LEU A 43 21.24 -18.07 11.56
N TYR A 44 22.19 -17.53 10.82
CA TYR A 44 23.18 -16.59 11.33
C TYR A 44 23.47 -15.50 10.31
N TYR A 45 23.98 -14.39 10.82
CA TYR A 45 24.22 -13.18 10.05
C TYR A 45 25.72 -12.86 10.08
N LEU A 46 26.29 -12.51 8.92
CA LEU A 46 27.64 -12.00 8.81
C LEU A 46 27.56 -10.53 8.42
N TYR A 47 28.03 -9.65 9.30
CA TYR A 47 28.05 -8.22 9.05
C TYR A 47 29.48 -7.72 8.94
N THR A 48 29.80 -7.06 7.82
CA THR A 48 31.11 -6.45 7.60
C THR A 48 31.10 -5.02 8.11
N ARG A 49 31.87 -4.72 9.16
CA ARG A 49 31.89 -3.37 9.75
C ARG A 49 32.63 -2.37 8.85
N GLY A 50 32.02 -1.20 8.67
CA GLY A 50 32.61 -0.05 7.99
C GLY A 50 33.55 0.75 8.88
N ALA A 51 34.17 1.78 8.31
CA ALA A 51 34.99 2.73 9.06
C ALA A 51 34.14 3.64 9.97
N ASP A 52 32.88 3.87 9.59
CA ASP A 52 31.94 4.74 10.30
C ASP A 52 31.24 4.03 11.47
N ASP A 53 31.45 2.72 11.64
CA ASP A 53 30.86 1.94 12.72
C ASP A 53 31.66 2.12 14.03
N VAL A 54 30.95 2.33 15.15
CA VAL A 54 31.56 2.57 16.47
C VAL A 54 32.48 1.41 16.87
N ASN A 55 33.71 1.72 17.30
CA ASN A 55 34.75 0.74 17.69
C ASN A 55 35.10 -0.28 16.59
N SER A 56 35.07 0.11 15.32
CA SER A 56 35.38 -0.77 14.19
C SER A 56 36.84 -0.71 13.76
N THR A 57 37.48 -1.89 13.67
CA THR A 57 38.62 -2.07 12.76
C THR A 57 38.04 -2.36 11.38
N LYS A 58 38.22 -1.43 10.45
CA LYS A 58 37.64 -1.47 9.09
C LYS A 58 37.86 -2.85 8.44
N GLY A 59 36.78 -3.48 7.97
CA GLY A 59 36.84 -4.78 7.28
C GLY A 59 36.73 -6.01 8.19
N MET A 60 36.53 -5.85 9.49
CA MET A 60 36.22 -6.98 10.38
C MET A 60 34.79 -7.48 10.14
N THR A 61 34.66 -8.77 9.84
CA THR A 61 33.37 -9.45 9.75
C THR A 61 32.96 -9.99 11.12
N VAL A 62 31.76 -9.64 11.57
CA VAL A 62 31.19 -10.12 12.83
C VAL A 62 30.05 -11.09 12.54
N LYS A 63 30.09 -12.25 13.20
CA LYS A 63 28.98 -13.21 13.19
C LYS A 63 27.98 -12.82 14.27
N LEU A 64 26.74 -12.58 13.87
CA LEU A 64 25.63 -12.23 14.75
C LEU A 64 24.59 -13.37 14.74
N SER A 65 24.02 -13.65 15.90
CA SER A 65 22.98 -14.67 16.04
C SER A 65 21.59 -14.10 15.70
N THR A 66 20.59 -14.98 15.58
CA THR A 66 19.19 -14.55 15.38
C THR A 66 18.61 -13.71 16.50
N SER A 67 19.11 -13.84 17.73
CA SER A 67 18.64 -13.03 18.86
C SER A 67 19.22 -11.62 18.87
N ASP A 68 20.31 -11.40 18.14
CA ASP A 68 21.05 -10.12 18.11
C ASP A 68 20.64 -9.24 16.93
N VAL A 69 19.86 -9.78 15.98
CA VAL A 69 19.50 -9.08 14.74
C VAL A 69 17.99 -9.08 14.54
N LEU A 70 17.42 -7.88 14.50
CA LEU A 70 16.10 -7.65 13.94
C LEU A 70 16.22 -7.67 12.43
N HIS A 71 15.81 -8.77 11.81
CA HIS A 71 15.75 -8.90 10.37
C HIS A 71 14.30 -8.92 9.88
N ILE A 72 13.94 -7.93 9.07
CA ILE A 72 12.66 -7.84 8.38
C ILE A 72 12.93 -8.09 6.89
N PRO A 73 12.68 -9.30 6.38
CA PRO A 73 12.83 -9.60 4.96
C PRO A 73 11.62 -9.08 4.17
N GLY A 74 11.87 -8.70 2.92
CA GLY A 74 10.87 -8.38 1.90
C GLY A 74 10.26 -9.65 1.29
N LEU A 75 9.69 -9.55 0.09
CA LEU A 75 9.23 -10.74 -0.64
C LEU A 75 10.44 -11.53 -1.15
N GLY A 76 10.55 -12.82 -0.85
CA GLY A 76 11.65 -13.69 -1.28
C GLY A 76 11.20 -15.15 -1.39
N PHE A 77 11.89 -15.96 -2.21
CA PHE A 77 11.58 -17.40 -2.39
C PHE A 77 12.56 -18.35 -1.70
N ASP A 78 13.71 -17.86 -1.23
CA ASP A 78 14.75 -18.69 -0.58
C ASP A 78 14.53 -18.89 0.93
N GLY A 79 13.59 -18.12 1.51
CA GLY A 79 13.33 -18.13 2.96
C GLY A 79 14.47 -17.55 3.79
N LEU A 80 15.43 -16.86 3.18
CA LEU A 80 16.57 -16.21 3.82
C LEU A 80 16.50 -14.70 3.67
N VAL A 81 16.30 -14.18 2.46
CA VAL A 81 16.32 -12.74 2.16
C VAL A 81 15.21 -12.35 1.20
N GLY A 82 14.73 -11.11 1.31
CA GLY A 82 13.83 -10.53 0.33
C GLY A 82 14.58 -10.05 -0.93
N TYR A 83 13.90 -10.09 -2.08
CA TYR A 83 14.38 -9.48 -3.30
C TYR A 83 14.27 -7.96 -3.23
N SER A 84 15.28 -7.28 -3.77
CA SER A 84 15.23 -5.83 -3.96
C SER A 84 14.14 -5.48 -4.98
N PRO A 85 13.14 -4.64 -4.60
CA PRO A 85 12.14 -4.15 -5.55
C PRO A 85 12.77 -3.44 -6.75
N ILE A 86 13.86 -2.69 -6.53
CA ILE A 86 14.62 -2.03 -7.60
C ILE A 86 15.27 -3.06 -8.55
N ALA A 87 15.84 -4.12 -8.00
CA ALA A 87 16.42 -5.18 -8.84
C ALA A 87 15.36 -5.87 -9.70
N MET A 88 14.16 -6.10 -9.14
CA MET A 88 13.01 -6.62 -9.89
C MET A 88 12.54 -5.63 -10.97
N ALA A 89 12.64 -4.33 -10.69
CA ALA A 89 12.27 -3.22 -11.57
C ALA A 89 13.32 -2.84 -12.62
N LYS A 90 14.50 -3.47 -12.63
CA LYS A 90 15.71 -2.92 -13.29
C LYS A 90 15.50 -2.54 -14.77
N ASN A 91 14.70 -3.32 -15.50
CA ASN A 91 14.45 -3.08 -16.92
C ASN A 91 13.52 -1.88 -17.12
N ALA A 92 12.47 -1.75 -16.31
CA ALA A 92 11.55 -0.62 -16.36
C ALA A 92 12.25 0.69 -15.97
N ILE A 93 13.07 0.66 -14.92
CA ILE A 93 13.89 1.81 -14.50
C ILE A 93 14.93 2.15 -15.57
N GLY A 94 15.64 1.15 -16.11
CA GLY A 94 16.62 1.34 -17.17
C GLY A 94 16.02 1.96 -18.44
N LEU A 95 14.81 1.53 -18.82
CA LEU A 95 14.07 2.13 -19.92
C LEU A 95 13.71 3.59 -19.62
N ALA A 96 13.25 3.91 -18.40
CA ALA A 96 12.95 5.28 -18.01
C ALA A 96 14.17 6.20 -18.10
N ILE A 97 15.33 5.75 -17.59
CA ILE A 97 16.60 6.48 -17.70
C ILE A 97 16.97 6.72 -19.18
N ALA A 98 16.90 5.68 -20.01
CA ALA A 98 17.24 5.78 -21.42
C ALA A 98 16.30 6.73 -22.19
N THR A 99 14.99 6.68 -21.91
CA THR A 99 14.00 7.59 -22.50
C THR A 99 14.24 9.03 -22.05
N GLU A 100 14.58 9.26 -20.78
CA GLU A 100 14.90 10.59 -20.29
C GLU A 100 16.17 11.14 -20.93
N GLU A 101 17.23 10.35 -21.07
CA GLU A 101 18.44 10.74 -21.78
C GLU A 101 18.18 11.04 -23.26
N TYR A 102 17.37 10.21 -23.92
CA TYR A 102 16.98 10.45 -25.30
C TYR A 102 16.22 11.77 -25.43
N GLY A 103 15.24 12.02 -24.57
CA GLY A 103 14.49 13.28 -24.55
C GLY A 103 15.40 14.48 -24.31
N ALA A 104 16.27 14.40 -23.29
CA ALA A 104 17.22 15.45 -22.97
C ALA A 104 18.13 15.78 -24.17
N LYS A 105 18.70 14.76 -24.83
CA LYS A 105 19.53 14.94 -26.04
C LYS A 105 18.72 15.49 -27.22
N PHE A 106 17.50 15.01 -27.41
CA PHE A 106 16.61 15.46 -28.48
C PHE A 106 16.30 16.97 -28.35
N PHE A 107 15.90 17.41 -27.15
CA PHE A 107 15.60 18.82 -26.89
C PHE A 107 16.86 19.70 -26.83
N ALA A 108 17.97 19.21 -26.27
CA ALA A 108 19.22 19.96 -26.20
C ALA A 108 19.82 20.21 -27.59
N ASN A 109 19.74 19.24 -28.49
CA ASN A 109 20.32 19.35 -29.83
C ASN A 109 19.41 20.03 -30.85
N GLY A 110 18.16 20.40 -30.48
CA GLY A 110 17.20 21.03 -31.39
C GLY A 110 16.98 20.23 -32.68
N ALA A 111 17.15 18.90 -32.63
CA ALA A 111 17.51 18.08 -33.78
C ALA A 111 16.32 17.62 -34.64
N ALA A 112 15.21 18.35 -34.61
CA ALA A 112 14.26 18.36 -35.72
C ALA A 112 14.44 19.70 -36.43
N PRO A 113 14.78 19.73 -37.74
CA PRO A 113 14.69 20.97 -38.48
C PRO A 113 13.30 21.55 -38.27
N SER A 114 13.18 22.77 -37.75
CA SER A 114 11.87 23.41 -37.49
C SER A 114 11.07 23.60 -38.78
N GLY A 115 11.77 23.55 -39.92
CA GLY A 115 11.24 23.49 -41.25
C GLY A 115 12.36 23.32 -42.27
N VAL A 116 11.97 23.05 -43.51
CA VAL A 116 12.85 23.01 -44.67
C VAL A 116 12.65 24.29 -45.47
N LEU A 117 13.74 24.96 -45.82
CA LEU A 117 13.75 26.04 -46.80
C LEU A 117 14.02 25.43 -48.18
N GLU A 118 13.00 25.46 -49.03
CA GLU A 118 13.05 24.92 -50.39
C GLU A 118 13.20 26.07 -51.39
N HIS A 119 14.15 25.93 -52.32
CA HIS A 119 14.37 26.85 -53.44
C HIS A 119 14.27 26.07 -54.76
N PRO A 120 13.51 26.54 -55.76
CA PRO A 120 13.33 25.84 -57.03
C PRO A 120 14.59 25.82 -57.93
N GLY A 121 15.58 26.66 -57.65
CA GLY A 121 16.87 26.71 -58.37
C GLY A 121 18.09 26.45 -57.48
N THR A 122 19.30 26.53 -58.05
CA THR A 122 20.55 26.26 -57.33
C THR A 122 20.91 27.39 -56.35
N ILE A 123 21.01 27.06 -55.06
CA ILE A 123 21.50 27.99 -54.04
C ILE A 123 23.04 28.06 -54.13
N LYS A 124 23.58 29.24 -54.46
CA LYS A 124 25.02 29.45 -54.62
C LYS A 124 25.80 29.44 -53.29
N GLU A 125 25.18 29.90 -52.20
CA GLU A 125 25.81 30.01 -50.87
C GLU A 125 24.87 29.51 -49.75
N PRO A 126 24.62 28.20 -49.64
CA PRO A 126 23.67 27.64 -48.66
C PRO A 126 24.06 27.93 -47.20
N GLY A 127 25.35 28.07 -46.90
CA GLY A 127 25.84 28.41 -45.56
C GLY A 127 25.36 29.77 -45.06
N LYS A 128 25.42 30.80 -45.91
CA LYS A 128 24.97 32.17 -45.56
C LYS A 128 23.47 32.24 -45.34
N VAL A 129 22.69 31.53 -46.17
CA VAL A 129 21.22 31.47 -46.04
C VAL A 129 20.83 30.84 -44.70
N ARG A 130 21.52 29.75 -44.30
CA ARG A 130 21.31 29.10 -43.00
C ARG A 130 21.65 30.01 -41.82
N GLU A 131 22.79 30.70 -41.88
CA GLU A 131 23.23 31.62 -40.82
C GLU A 131 22.30 32.83 -40.69
N ALA A 132 21.88 33.42 -41.81
CA ALA A 132 20.90 34.50 -41.83
C ALA A 132 19.57 34.06 -41.18
N TRP A 133 19.06 32.87 -41.54
CA TRP A 133 17.85 32.30 -40.96
C TRP A 133 17.98 32.08 -39.45
N GLN A 134 19.07 31.45 -38.99
CA GLN A 134 19.30 31.25 -37.55
C GLN A 134 19.47 32.57 -36.79
N SER A 135 20.10 33.59 -37.38
CA SER A 135 20.28 34.88 -36.71
C SER A 135 18.95 35.63 -36.49
N GLN A 136 18.00 35.51 -37.42
CA GLN A 136 16.72 36.21 -37.35
C GLN A 136 15.65 35.43 -36.60
N PHE A 137 15.66 34.10 -36.71
CA PHE A 137 14.57 33.23 -36.23
C PHE A 137 15.03 32.14 -35.26
N GLY A 138 16.33 32.04 -34.96
CA GLY A 138 16.87 31.08 -33.99
C GLY A 138 16.73 31.56 -32.55
N GLY A 139 16.39 30.63 -31.65
CA GLY A 139 16.29 30.87 -30.21
C GLY A 139 14.95 31.48 -29.76
N SER A 140 14.62 31.24 -28.47
CA SER A 140 13.34 31.64 -27.86
C SER A 140 13.04 33.15 -27.92
N ALA A 141 14.07 33.99 -28.05
CA ALA A 141 13.93 35.45 -28.10
C ALA A 141 13.42 35.97 -29.47
N ASN A 142 13.48 35.14 -30.51
CA ASN A 142 13.12 35.50 -31.88
C ASN A 142 11.76 34.93 -32.32
N SER A 143 11.02 34.30 -31.40
CA SER A 143 9.68 33.75 -31.60
C SER A 143 8.69 34.84 -32.05
N ASN A 144 7.79 34.53 -32.99
CA ASN A 144 6.74 35.42 -33.55
C ASN A 144 7.21 36.55 -34.49
N LYS A 145 8.44 36.52 -35.00
CA LYS A 145 8.85 37.43 -36.09
C LYS A 145 8.24 37.01 -37.43
N ILE A 146 7.82 37.99 -38.23
CA ILE A 146 7.30 37.76 -39.58
C ILE A 146 8.48 37.43 -40.50
N ALA A 147 8.44 36.24 -41.12
CA ALA A 147 9.45 35.82 -42.08
C ALA A 147 9.13 36.36 -43.48
N VAL A 148 10.09 37.07 -44.07
CA VAL A 148 10.06 37.50 -45.46
C VAL A 148 11.09 36.68 -46.22
N LEU A 149 10.65 35.94 -47.22
CA LEU A 149 11.47 35.04 -48.03
C LEU A 149 11.76 35.69 -49.39
N GLU A 150 12.97 35.49 -49.91
CA GLU A 150 13.32 35.92 -51.28
C GLU A 150 12.52 35.15 -52.34
N GLU A 151 12.47 35.70 -53.57
CA GLU A 151 11.63 35.18 -54.65
C GLU A 151 11.87 33.68 -54.91
N GLY A 152 10.80 32.88 -54.79
CA GLY A 152 10.84 31.42 -55.00
C GLY A 152 11.18 30.59 -53.77
N MET A 153 11.63 31.18 -52.65
CA MET A 153 11.89 30.44 -51.41
C MET A 153 10.58 30.08 -50.70
N LYS A 154 10.43 28.81 -50.31
CA LYS A 154 9.28 28.32 -49.53
C LYS A 154 9.77 27.72 -48.22
N TYR A 155 9.20 28.19 -47.10
CA TYR A 155 9.39 27.56 -45.81
C TYR A 155 8.28 26.54 -45.57
N THR A 156 8.65 25.27 -45.45
CA THR A 156 7.74 24.20 -45.05
C THR A 156 8.01 23.87 -43.58
N PRO A 157 7.14 24.25 -42.64
CA PRO A 157 7.32 23.88 -41.24
C PRO A 157 7.23 22.36 -41.13
N ILE A 158 8.18 21.75 -40.42
CA ILE A 158 8.05 20.36 -40.00
C ILE A 158 7.17 20.42 -38.75
N SER A 159 5.91 19.97 -38.88
CA SER A 159 5.00 19.88 -37.75
C SER A 159 5.56 18.95 -36.68
N ILE A 160 5.09 19.08 -35.44
CA ILE A 160 5.34 18.13 -34.35
C ILE A 160 5.20 16.71 -34.92
N SER A 161 6.28 15.95 -34.92
CA SER A 161 6.25 14.62 -35.51
C SER A 161 5.41 13.70 -34.62
N PRO A 162 4.69 12.72 -35.18
CA PRO A 162 3.98 11.70 -34.39
C PRO A 162 4.86 11.03 -33.32
N GLU A 163 6.18 10.94 -33.54
CA GLU A 163 7.12 10.44 -32.54
C GLU A 163 7.21 11.32 -31.28
N GLN A 164 7.01 12.64 -31.39
CA GLN A 164 7.05 13.56 -30.23
C GLN A 164 5.83 13.38 -29.32
N ALA A 165 4.65 13.16 -29.90
CA ALA A 165 3.44 12.84 -29.13
C ALA A 165 3.59 11.47 -28.44
N GLN A 166 4.13 10.48 -29.16
CA GLN A 166 4.37 9.14 -28.62
C GLN A 166 5.46 9.11 -27.54
N PHE A 167 6.44 10.01 -27.60
CA PHE A 167 7.46 10.19 -26.56
C PHE A 167 6.85 10.67 -25.23
N LEU A 168 5.93 11.65 -25.27
CA LEU A 168 5.24 12.13 -24.06
C LEU A 168 4.38 11.02 -23.43
N GLU A 169 3.66 10.25 -24.24
CA GLU A 169 2.89 9.09 -23.74
C GLU A 169 3.80 8.03 -23.10
N THR A 170 4.95 7.75 -23.72
CA THR A 170 5.95 6.81 -23.16
C THR A 170 6.42 7.27 -21.78
N ARG A 171 6.70 8.56 -21.62
CA ARG A 171 7.15 9.14 -20.35
C ARG A 171 6.07 9.06 -19.26
N LYS A 172 4.80 9.24 -19.60
CA LYS A 172 3.67 9.05 -18.67
C LYS A 172 3.51 7.60 -18.23
N PHE A 173 3.63 6.66 -19.17
CA PHE A 173 3.51 5.23 -18.85
C PHE A 173 4.62 4.77 -17.88
N GLN A 174 5.83 5.34 -18.01
CA GLN A 174 6.97 5.03 -17.13
C GLN A 174 6.73 5.39 -15.66
N ILE A 175 6.05 6.51 -15.37
CA ILE A 175 5.69 6.90 -14.00
C ILE A 175 4.85 5.79 -13.35
N ASN A 176 3.82 5.33 -14.08
CA ASN A 176 2.91 4.29 -13.62
C ASN A 176 3.60 2.92 -13.50
N GLU A 177 4.55 2.61 -14.37
CA GLU A 177 5.32 1.36 -14.30
C GLU A 177 6.21 1.29 -13.05
N ILE A 178 6.88 2.39 -12.69
CA ILE A 178 7.68 2.45 -11.46
C ILE A 178 6.78 2.44 -10.21
N ALA A 179 5.70 3.22 -10.22
CA ALA A 179 4.75 3.29 -9.10
C ALA A 179 4.11 1.92 -8.79
N ARG A 180 3.83 1.13 -9.82
CA ARG A 180 3.24 -0.22 -9.71
C ARG A 180 4.06 -1.16 -8.84
N ILE A 181 5.38 -1.08 -8.90
CA ILE A 181 6.29 -1.99 -8.15
C ILE A 181 6.18 -1.74 -6.65
N PHE A 182 5.95 -0.49 -6.26
CA PHE A 182 5.69 -0.09 -4.88
C PHE A 182 4.20 -0.13 -4.50
N ARG A 183 3.32 -0.48 -5.46
CA ARG A 183 1.86 -0.42 -5.32
C ARG A 183 1.37 0.97 -4.88
N VAL A 184 2.03 2.02 -5.35
CA VAL A 184 1.63 3.40 -5.07
C VAL A 184 0.64 3.84 -6.15
N PRO A 185 -0.54 4.36 -5.80
CA PRO A 185 -1.49 4.86 -6.78
C PRO A 185 -0.94 6.06 -7.58
N PRO A 186 -1.35 6.22 -8.86
CA PRO A 186 -0.87 7.31 -9.73
C PRO A 186 -1.08 8.72 -9.14
N HIS A 187 -2.23 8.94 -8.50
CA HIS A 187 -2.55 10.26 -7.92
C HIS A 187 -1.59 10.68 -6.80
N MET A 188 -0.97 9.73 -6.10
CA MET A 188 0.02 10.04 -5.05
C MET A 188 1.41 10.38 -5.60
N VAL A 189 1.70 10.04 -6.86
CA VAL A 189 2.93 10.42 -7.56
C VAL A 189 2.73 11.61 -8.50
N GLY A 190 1.57 12.27 -8.44
CA GLY A 190 1.25 13.47 -9.20
C GLY A 190 0.60 13.22 -10.57
N ASP A 191 0.21 11.98 -10.90
CA ASP A 191 -0.54 11.67 -12.11
C ASP A 191 -2.06 11.68 -11.82
N LEU A 192 -2.73 12.77 -12.22
CA LEU A 192 -4.14 13.04 -11.96
C LEU A 192 -5.04 12.89 -13.20
N GLU A 193 -4.53 12.45 -14.35
CA GLU A 193 -5.28 12.49 -15.62
C GLU A 193 -6.62 11.72 -15.59
N LYS A 194 -6.72 10.70 -14.74
CA LYS A 194 -7.91 9.85 -14.61
C LYS A 194 -8.58 9.93 -13.23
N SER A 195 -8.19 10.91 -12.41
CA SER A 195 -8.60 10.99 -11.00
C SER A 195 -9.59 12.13 -10.79
N SER A 196 -10.84 11.81 -10.42
CA SER A 196 -11.80 12.77 -9.86
C SER A 196 -11.66 12.82 -8.34
N PHE A 197 -12.09 13.93 -7.69
CA PHE A 197 -12.00 14.09 -6.23
C PHE A 197 -12.64 12.93 -5.44
N SER A 198 -13.83 12.47 -5.84
CA SER A 198 -14.51 11.33 -5.20
C SER A 198 -13.76 10.00 -5.36
N ASN A 199 -13.02 9.84 -6.46
CA ASN A 199 -12.19 8.66 -6.70
C ASN A 199 -10.88 8.72 -5.88
N ILE A 200 -10.38 9.91 -5.52
CA ILE A 200 -9.12 10.07 -4.77
C ILE A 200 -9.27 9.59 -3.32
N GLU A 201 -10.40 9.85 -2.67
CA GLU A 201 -10.64 9.36 -1.29
C GLU A 201 -10.66 7.84 -1.25
N GLN A 202 -11.39 7.19 -2.17
CA GLN A 202 -11.42 5.74 -2.27
C GLN A 202 -10.03 5.16 -2.59
N GLN A 203 -9.30 5.72 -3.55
CA GLN A 203 -7.95 5.27 -3.87
C GLN A 203 -6.97 5.49 -2.70
N SER A 204 -7.18 6.51 -1.86
CA SER A 204 -6.38 6.73 -0.66
C SER A 204 -6.63 5.64 0.40
N LEU A 205 -7.89 5.21 0.56
CA LEU A 205 -8.23 4.07 1.42
C LEU A 205 -7.64 2.76 0.87
N GLU A 206 -7.72 2.54 -0.43
CA GLU A 206 -7.11 1.38 -1.10
C GLU A 206 -5.60 1.32 -0.92
N PHE A 207 -4.91 2.48 -0.95
CA PHE A 207 -3.47 2.55 -0.68
C PHE A 207 -3.14 2.08 0.75
N VAL A 208 -3.89 2.53 1.75
CA VAL A 208 -3.68 2.06 3.13
C VAL A 208 -3.88 0.55 3.20
N LYS A 209 -4.99 0.04 2.68
CA LYS A 209 -5.38 -1.37 2.80
C LYS A 209 -4.50 -2.34 2.01
N TYR A 210 -4.16 -2.02 0.76
CA TYR A 210 -3.49 -2.96 -0.14
C TYR A 210 -1.97 -2.75 -0.24
N THR A 211 -1.50 -1.59 0.19
CA THR A 211 -0.07 -1.24 0.13
C THR A 211 0.53 -1.11 1.52
N LEU A 212 0.01 -0.23 2.38
CA LEU A 212 0.63 0.02 3.69
C LEU A 212 0.41 -1.12 4.69
N ASP A 213 -0.82 -1.61 4.82
CA ASP A 213 -1.18 -2.62 5.82
C ASP A 213 -0.31 -3.89 5.73
N PRO A 214 -0.05 -4.49 4.54
CA PRO A 214 0.86 -5.62 4.44
C PRO A 214 2.29 -5.34 4.94
N TRP A 215 2.78 -4.11 4.78
CA TRP A 215 4.08 -3.70 5.33
C TRP A 215 4.00 -3.52 6.84
N VAL A 216 2.98 -2.82 7.33
CA VAL A 216 2.74 -2.59 8.75
C VAL A 216 2.66 -3.91 9.52
N VAL A 217 1.81 -4.84 9.08
CA VAL A 217 1.64 -6.16 9.71
C VAL A 217 2.96 -6.93 9.72
N ARG A 218 3.74 -6.87 8.63
CA ARG A 218 5.06 -7.51 8.57
C ARG A 218 6.02 -6.93 9.61
N TRP A 219 6.04 -5.61 9.79
CA TRP A 219 6.83 -4.97 10.83
C TRP A 219 6.36 -5.39 12.22
N GLU A 220 5.07 -5.31 12.51
CA GLU A 220 4.48 -5.69 13.80
C GLU A 220 4.81 -7.14 14.18
N GLN A 221 4.57 -8.08 13.26
CA GLN A 221 4.87 -9.49 13.49
C GLN A 221 6.37 -9.74 13.71
N THR A 222 7.23 -9.06 12.96
CA THR A 222 8.68 -9.26 13.10
C THR A 222 9.22 -8.65 14.40
N LEU A 223 8.71 -7.47 14.79
CA LEU A 223 9.02 -6.83 16.06
C LEU A 223 8.57 -7.70 17.22
N ALA A 224 7.31 -8.17 17.20
CA ALA A 224 6.77 -9.06 18.24
C ALA A 224 7.57 -10.37 18.33
N ARG A 225 7.94 -10.97 17.18
CA ARG A 225 8.71 -12.22 17.15
C ARG A 225 10.09 -12.07 17.79
N THR A 226 10.78 -10.95 17.54
CA THR A 226 12.21 -10.79 17.81
C THR A 226 12.50 -10.02 19.10
N LEU A 227 11.68 -9.02 19.44
CA LEU A 227 11.91 -8.15 20.60
C LEU A 227 11.32 -8.71 21.88
N PHE A 228 10.10 -9.27 21.82
CA PHE A 228 9.42 -9.81 22.99
C PHE A 228 9.91 -11.19 23.40
N THR A 229 9.99 -11.37 24.70
CA THR A 229 10.14 -12.67 25.36
C THR A 229 8.85 -13.50 25.21
N PRO A 230 8.90 -14.83 25.41
CA PRO A 230 7.71 -15.68 25.35
C PRO A 230 6.59 -15.27 26.32
N GLU A 231 6.92 -14.68 27.46
CA GLU A 231 5.94 -14.20 28.44
C GLU A 231 5.29 -12.89 28.02
N GLU A 232 6.07 -11.94 27.51
CA GLU A 232 5.57 -10.65 27.01
C GLU A 232 4.66 -10.83 25.80
N LYS A 233 4.93 -11.82 24.93
CA LYS A 233 4.09 -12.14 23.76
C LYS A 233 2.63 -12.48 24.12
N LYS A 234 2.36 -12.90 25.37
CA LYS A 234 1.00 -13.19 25.85
C LYS A 234 0.26 -11.95 26.35
N LYS A 235 1.00 -10.88 26.67
CA LYS A 235 0.47 -9.67 27.32
C LYS A 235 0.49 -8.45 26.42
N TYR A 236 1.48 -8.35 25.54
CA TYR A 236 1.77 -7.18 24.73
C TYR A 236 1.82 -7.53 23.24
N PHE A 237 1.41 -6.58 22.41
CA PHE A 237 1.51 -6.65 20.96
C PHE A 237 2.03 -5.32 20.42
N PHE A 238 2.68 -5.35 19.25
CA PHE A 238 3.02 -4.14 18.51
C PHE A 238 1.92 -3.84 17.52
N ARG A 239 1.46 -2.58 17.49
CA ARG A 239 0.51 -2.08 16.49
C ARG A 239 0.90 -0.66 16.05
N PHE A 240 0.95 -0.41 14.76
CA PHE A 240 1.04 0.94 14.22
C PHE A 240 -0.36 1.51 14.03
N ASN A 241 -0.57 2.73 14.50
CA ASN A 241 -1.82 3.45 14.27
C ASN A 241 -1.83 4.05 12.85
N VAL A 242 -2.60 3.43 11.95
CA VAL A 242 -2.87 3.93 10.58
C VAL A 242 -4.17 4.72 10.48
N GLU A 243 -4.94 4.82 11.57
CA GLU A 243 -6.27 5.44 11.59
C GLU A 243 -6.22 6.94 11.29
N GLY A 244 -5.09 7.59 11.59
CA GLY A 244 -4.84 8.98 11.18
C GLY A 244 -5.01 9.21 9.67
N LEU A 245 -4.71 8.20 8.85
CA LEU A 245 -4.88 8.23 7.39
C LEU A 245 -6.31 7.89 6.95
N LEU A 246 -7.09 7.23 7.82
CA LEU A 246 -8.47 6.78 7.55
C LEU A 246 -9.53 7.72 8.11
N ARG A 247 -9.14 8.86 8.72
CA ARG A 247 -10.07 9.80 9.40
C ARG A 247 -11.21 10.32 8.53
N GLY A 248 -11.03 10.39 7.22
CA GLY A 248 -12.09 10.80 6.28
C GLY A 248 -13.34 9.90 6.33
N ASP A 249 -13.17 8.62 6.65
CA ASP A 249 -14.27 7.64 6.73
C ASP A 249 -14.71 7.35 8.18
N TYR A 250 -14.25 8.14 9.16
CA TYR A 250 -14.57 7.93 10.57
C TYR A 250 -16.09 7.95 10.83
N VAL A 251 -16.82 8.83 10.14
CA VAL A 251 -18.29 8.93 10.29
C VAL A 251 -18.97 7.64 9.84
N SER A 252 -18.62 7.09 8.67
CA SER A 252 -19.20 5.84 8.18
C SER A 252 -18.86 4.67 9.08
N ARG A 253 -17.62 4.60 9.58
CA ARG A 253 -17.15 3.54 10.49
C ARG A 253 -17.90 3.57 11.83
N MET A 254 -18.01 4.75 12.45
CA MET A 254 -18.76 4.92 13.70
C MET A 254 -20.26 4.64 13.52
N SER A 255 -20.84 5.03 12.38
CA SER A 255 -22.21 4.68 12.02
C SER A 255 -22.40 3.16 11.87
N GLY A 256 -21.40 2.47 11.31
CA GLY A 256 -21.35 1.01 11.22
C GLY A 256 -21.35 0.34 12.59
N TYR A 257 -20.49 0.80 13.50
CA TYR A 257 -20.45 0.27 14.88
C TYR A 257 -21.73 0.56 15.66
N ALA A 258 -22.33 1.74 15.50
CA ALA A 258 -23.61 2.06 16.12
C ALA A 258 -24.71 1.08 15.64
N THR A 259 -24.76 0.82 14.33
CA THR A 259 -25.69 -0.16 13.74
C THR A 259 -25.43 -1.58 14.25
N ALA A 260 -24.16 -1.97 14.35
CA ALA A 260 -23.79 -3.30 14.83
C ALA A 260 -24.14 -3.52 16.30
N ARG A 261 -23.91 -2.51 17.15
CA ARG A 261 -24.28 -2.52 18.57
C ARG A 261 -25.79 -2.52 18.75
N GLN A 262 -26.53 -1.78 17.92
CA GLN A 262 -28.00 -1.75 17.93
C GLN A 262 -28.61 -3.11 17.54
N ASN A 263 -28.01 -3.80 16.57
CA ASN A 263 -28.46 -5.12 16.11
C ASN A 263 -27.97 -6.27 17.02
N GLY A 264 -27.11 -5.99 17.99
CA GLY A 264 -26.72 -6.92 19.05
C GLY A 264 -25.77 -8.04 18.66
N TRP A 265 -25.09 -7.93 17.52
CA TRP A 265 -24.08 -8.93 17.10
C TRP A 265 -22.64 -8.53 17.44
N MET A 266 -22.41 -7.34 18.01
CA MET A 266 -21.10 -6.91 18.53
C MET A 266 -21.19 -6.42 19.98
N SER A 267 -20.24 -6.86 20.81
CA SER A 267 -20.02 -6.36 22.17
C SER A 267 -19.32 -4.99 22.18
N ALA A 268 -19.27 -4.29 23.32
CA ALA A 268 -18.48 -3.06 23.42
C ALA A 268 -16.99 -3.38 23.32
N ASN A 269 -16.56 -4.50 23.89
CA ASN A 269 -15.19 -5.00 23.79
C ASN A 269 -14.83 -5.47 22.39
N ASP A 270 -15.78 -5.99 21.59
CA ASP A 270 -15.52 -6.36 20.18
C ASP A 270 -15.17 -5.11 19.36
N ILE A 271 -15.90 -4.01 19.57
CA ILE A 271 -15.62 -2.73 18.92
C ILE A 271 -14.29 -2.15 19.43
N ARG A 272 -14.03 -2.21 20.74
CA ARG A 272 -12.77 -1.72 21.33
C ARG A 272 -11.57 -2.54 20.86
N GLU A 273 -11.71 -3.84 20.69
CA GLU A 273 -10.67 -4.69 20.11
C GLU A 273 -10.38 -4.31 18.66
N LEU A 274 -11.42 -4.05 17.85
CA LEU A 274 -11.25 -3.56 16.48
C LEU A 274 -10.60 -2.17 16.41
N GLU A 275 -10.94 -1.29 17.35
CA GLU A 275 -10.35 0.04 17.50
C GLU A 275 -9.06 0.04 18.33
N ASN A 276 -8.52 -1.14 18.68
CA ASN A 276 -7.28 -1.31 19.46
C ASN A 276 -7.26 -0.53 20.80
N LEU A 277 -8.42 -0.38 21.43
CA LEU A 277 -8.61 0.23 22.74
C LEU A 277 -8.56 -0.84 23.84
N ASP A 278 -8.14 -0.43 25.03
CA ASP A 278 -8.16 -1.30 26.21
C ASP A 278 -9.58 -1.83 26.46
N ARG A 279 -9.66 -3.13 26.73
CA ARG A 279 -10.92 -3.80 27.06
C ARG A 279 -11.49 -3.25 28.36
N ILE A 280 -12.79 -3.11 28.40
CA ILE A 280 -13.56 -2.82 29.61
C ILE A 280 -13.70 -4.14 30.37
N PRO A 281 -13.52 -4.16 31.71
CA PRO A 281 -13.74 -5.37 32.51
C PRO A 281 -15.12 -5.98 32.25
N SER A 282 -15.22 -7.31 32.28
CA SER A 282 -16.48 -8.03 32.04
C SER A 282 -17.56 -7.66 33.08
N GLU A 283 -17.14 -7.26 34.29
CA GLU A 283 -18.00 -6.79 35.38
C GLU A 283 -18.72 -5.47 35.05
N ASP A 284 -18.09 -4.60 34.25
CA ASP A 284 -18.65 -3.33 33.80
C ASP A 284 -19.50 -3.48 32.51
N GLY A 285 -19.76 -4.72 32.09
CA GLY A 285 -20.62 -5.04 30.95
C GLY A 285 -19.96 -4.90 29.57
N GLY A 286 -18.63 -4.85 29.50
CA GLY A 286 -17.87 -4.72 28.24
C GLY A 286 -18.18 -5.83 27.21
N ASP A 287 -18.42 -7.05 27.70
CA ASP A 287 -18.69 -8.24 26.88
C ASP A 287 -20.19 -8.52 26.66
N MET A 288 -21.08 -7.65 27.16
CA MET A 288 -22.53 -7.87 27.04
C MET A 288 -23.02 -7.55 25.62
N TYR A 289 -23.71 -8.49 25.00
CA TYR A 289 -24.45 -8.29 23.74
C TYR A 289 -25.83 -7.71 24.04
N LEU A 290 -26.15 -6.57 23.44
CA LEU A 290 -27.39 -5.84 23.68
C LEU A 290 -28.29 -5.98 22.46
N VAL A 291 -29.53 -6.41 22.64
CA VAL A 291 -30.53 -6.46 21.56
C VAL A 291 -31.58 -5.36 21.75
N ASN A 292 -32.00 -4.75 20.65
CA ASN A 292 -33.02 -3.70 20.71
C ASN A 292 -34.39 -4.30 21.11
N GLY A 293 -34.91 -3.89 22.27
CA GLY A 293 -36.19 -4.35 22.82
C GLY A 293 -37.44 -3.83 22.11
N ASN A 294 -37.31 -2.94 21.11
CA ASN A 294 -38.46 -2.35 20.42
C ASN A 294 -39.15 -3.28 19.41
N MET A 295 -38.48 -4.35 18.97
CA MET A 295 -39.03 -5.33 18.01
C MET A 295 -39.38 -6.64 18.71
N LEU A 296 -40.46 -6.61 19.48
CA LEU A 296 -41.04 -7.82 20.08
C LEU A 296 -42.16 -8.38 19.19
N PRO A 297 -42.36 -9.71 19.14
CA PRO A 297 -43.57 -10.29 18.58
C PRO A 297 -44.80 -9.61 19.22
N LEU A 298 -45.86 -9.38 18.46
CA LEU A 298 -47.07 -8.70 18.94
C LEU A 298 -47.61 -9.31 20.25
N THR A 299 -47.43 -10.63 20.42
CA THR A 299 -47.82 -11.41 21.61
C THR A 299 -47.04 -11.09 22.88
N LYS A 300 -45.88 -10.42 22.78
CA LYS A 300 -45.01 -10.03 23.90
C LYS A 300 -44.88 -8.51 24.04
N ALA A 301 -45.72 -7.74 23.36
CA ALA A 301 -45.78 -6.30 23.52
C ALA A 301 -46.16 -5.95 24.98
N GLY A 302 -45.28 -5.23 25.70
CA GLY A 302 -45.48 -4.86 27.11
C GLY A 302 -44.66 -5.66 28.14
N ALA A 303 -43.85 -6.64 27.73
CA ALA A 303 -43.06 -7.46 28.66
C ALA A 303 -42.09 -6.65 29.56
N PHE A 304 -41.64 -5.48 29.12
CA PHE A 304 -40.80 -4.58 29.92
C PHE A 304 -41.58 -3.76 30.98
N ALA A 305 -42.92 -3.74 30.94
CA ALA A 305 -43.76 -3.05 31.92
C ALA A 305 -44.18 -3.93 33.11
N ASN A 306 -44.13 -5.26 32.97
CA ASN A 306 -44.68 -6.21 33.95
C ASN A 306 -43.66 -6.72 34.99
N THR A 307 -42.67 -5.91 35.38
CA THR A 307 -41.73 -6.29 36.47
C THR A 307 -42.02 -5.62 37.81
N ASN A 308 -43.14 -4.91 37.93
CA ASN A 308 -43.62 -4.38 39.20
C ASN A 308 -45.10 -4.72 39.40
N GLU A 309 -45.42 -5.97 39.67
CA GLU A 309 -46.50 -6.40 40.58
C GLU A 309 -46.60 -7.93 40.61
N ASP A 310 -46.86 -8.44 41.82
CA ASP A 310 -47.19 -9.81 42.20
C ASP A 310 -46.08 -10.86 42.34
N GLY A 311 -45.54 -10.90 43.56
CA GLY A 311 -45.23 -12.17 44.20
C GLY A 311 -46.51 -12.88 44.62
N LYS A 312 -46.71 -14.10 44.10
CA LYS A 312 -47.34 -15.24 44.78
C LYS A 312 -47.10 -16.51 43.96
N GLU A 313 -46.64 -17.53 44.65
CA GLU A 313 -46.49 -18.91 44.18
C GLU A 313 -47.82 -19.46 43.69
N GLU A 314 -47.80 -20.31 42.65
CA GLU A 314 -48.61 -21.53 42.57
C GLU A 314 -48.07 -22.48 41.46
N ASP A 315 -47.51 -23.58 41.95
CA ASP A 315 -47.52 -24.96 41.46
C ASP A 315 -47.25 -25.32 39.99
N LEU A 316 -46.11 -25.99 39.84
CA LEU A 316 -45.90 -27.04 38.84
C LEU A 316 -46.82 -28.22 39.18
N ASP A 317 -47.65 -28.69 38.24
CA ASP A 317 -47.80 -30.12 37.94
C ASP A 317 -48.69 -30.38 36.70
N GLU A 318 -48.11 -31.21 35.81
CA GLU A 318 -48.68 -32.28 34.97
C GLU A 318 -49.91 -32.06 34.05
N GLU A 319 -49.68 -32.13 32.73
CA GLU A 319 -50.34 -33.06 31.78
C GLU A 319 -49.67 -32.94 30.38
N GLN A 320 -48.76 -33.87 30.05
CA GLN A 320 -48.91 -34.95 29.06
C GLN A 320 -49.14 -34.56 27.59
N ASP A 321 -48.12 -34.88 26.79
CA ASP A 321 -48.16 -35.53 25.47
C ASP A 321 -49.42 -35.35 24.60
N ILE A 322 -49.27 -34.65 23.46
CA ILE A 322 -49.70 -35.24 22.19
C ILE A 322 -48.69 -34.89 21.09
N LEU A 323 -48.00 -35.93 20.63
CA LEU A 323 -47.04 -35.99 19.54
C LEU A 323 -47.67 -35.63 18.18
N ALA A 324 -46.77 -35.29 17.26
CA ALA A 324 -47.01 -34.81 15.91
C ALA A 324 -47.72 -35.78 14.93
N MET A 325 -48.15 -35.17 13.81
CA MET A 325 -48.38 -35.70 12.46
C MET A 325 -49.81 -36.16 12.11
N GLU A 326 -50.54 -35.27 11.44
CA GLU A 326 -51.67 -35.60 10.56
C GLU A 326 -51.21 -35.40 9.09
N GLU A 327 -51.04 -36.50 8.34
CA GLU A 327 -50.91 -36.45 6.87
C GLU A 327 -52.29 -36.29 6.22
N PRO A 328 -52.41 -35.56 5.10
CA PRO A 328 -53.55 -35.72 4.21
C PRO A 328 -53.09 -36.20 2.82
N SER A 329 -53.46 -37.42 2.43
CA SER A 329 -53.41 -37.85 1.03
C SER A 329 -54.73 -38.50 0.62
N LYS A 330 -55.54 -37.73 -0.11
CA LYS A 330 -56.81 -38.15 -0.71
C LYS A 330 -56.56 -39.06 -1.92
N ARG A 331 -57.34 -40.15 -1.93
CA ARG A 331 -57.34 -41.25 -2.90
C ARG A 331 -58.47 -41.06 -3.92
N THR A 332 -58.19 -41.13 -5.22
CA THR A 332 -59.12 -41.58 -6.31
C THR A 332 -58.36 -41.56 -7.65
N ARG A 333 -58.50 -42.46 -8.63
CA ARG A 333 -59.19 -43.77 -8.75
C ARG A 333 -58.74 -44.41 -10.10
N ARG A 334 -58.32 -45.68 -10.04
CA ARG A 334 -58.67 -46.84 -10.90
C ARG A 334 -58.46 -46.81 -12.43
N THR A 335 -57.80 -47.87 -12.93
CA THR A 335 -58.25 -48.66 -14.10
C THR A 335 -57.88 -50.14 -13.94
N SER A 336 -58.87 -51.04 -14.13
CA SER A 336 -58.72 -52.33 -14.83
C SER A 336 -60.09 -53.01 -14.98
N SER A 337 -60.35 -53.44 -16.22
CA SER A 337 -61.51 -54.14 -16.79
C SER A 337 -62.64 -53.26 -17.32
#